data_AF-A0A726EEF3-F1
#
_entry.id   AF-A0A726EEF3-F1
#
_cell.length_a   1.000
_cell.length_b   1.000
_cell.length_c   1.000
_cell.angle_alpha   90.00
_cell.angle_beta   90.00
_cell.angle_gamma   90.00
#
_symmetry.space_group_name_H-M   'P 1'
#
loop_
_entity.id
_entity.type
_entity.pdbx_description
1 polymer ?
#
loop_
_entity_poly.entity_id
_entity_poly.type
_entity_poly.pdbx_seq_one_letter_code
_entity_poly.pdbx_strand_id
1 'polypeptide(L)' 'MNSADLSKILEEHKVWITSIHESGSRANLRGANLYGADL' A
#
# COMPACT_ATOMS: atom_id res chain seq x y z
N MET A 1 -1.59 7.63 13.67
CA MET A 1 -1.52 6.43 12.83
C MET A 1 -0.69 5.41 13.58
N ASN A 2 -1.27 4.28 13.93
CA ASN A 2 -0.56 3.21 14.64
C ASN A 2 0.15 2.32 13.61
N SER A 3 1.26 1.67 13.96
CA SER A 3 1.94 0.74 13.02
C SER A 3 1.02 -0.36 12.48
N ALA A 4 -0.03 -0.74 13.23
CA ALA A 4 -1.02 -1.71 12.80
C ALA A 4 -1.83 -1.24 11.58
N ASP A 5 -2.13 0.07 11.49
CA ASP A 5 -2.88 0.64 10.36
C ASP A 5 -2.03 0.62 9.08
N LEU A 6 -0.72 0.88 9.22
CA LEU A 6 0.22 0.83 8.11
C LEU A 6 0.38 -0.59 7.55
N SER A 7 0.49 -1.58 8.44
CA SER A 7 0.56 -2.99 8.01
C SER A 7 -0.68 -3.41 7.23
N LYS A 8 -1.88 -2.96 7.64
CA LYS A 8 -3.11 -3.27 6.92
C LYS A 8 -3.13 -2.66 5.51
N ILE A 9 -2.70 -1.42 5.37
CA ILE A 9 -2.61 -0.73 4.07
C ILE A 9 -1.60 -1.44 3.14
N LEU A 10 -0.46 -1.88 3.68
CA LEU A 10 0.57 -2.63 2.93
C LEU A 10 0.03 -3.96 2.43
N GLU A 11 -0.69 -4.72 3.26
CA GLU A 11 -1.26 -6.01 2.86
C GLU A 11 -2.35 -5.84 1.80
N GLU A 12 -3.25 -4.86 1.95
CA GLU A 12 -4.25 -4.56 0.92
C GLU A 12 -3.61 -4.11 -0.41
N HIS A 13 -2.50 -3.39 -0.35
CA HIS A 13 -1.75 -2.95 -1.54
C HIS A 13 -1.02 -4.10 -2.22
N LYS A 14 -0.42 -5.03 -1.45
CA LYS A 14 0.18 -6.25 -1.99
C LYS A 14 -0.84 -7.08 -2.75
N VAL A 15 -2.01 -7.31 -2.14
CA VAL A 15 -3.12 -8.03 -2.79
C VAL A 15 -3.51 -7.34 -4.10
N TRP A 16 -3.59 -6.01 -4.11
CA TRP A 16 -3.89 -5.22 -5.31
C TRP A 16 -2.87 -5.40 -6.45
N ILE A 17 -1.57 -5.45 -6.11
CA ILE A 17 -0.51 -5.72 -7.09
C ILE A 17 -0.58 -7.17 -7.58
N THR A 18 -0.70 -8.14 -6.67
CA THR A 18 -0.69 -9.57 -7.01
C THR A 18 -1.94 -10.01 -7.76
N SER A 19 -3.08 -9.39 -7.49
CA SER A 19 -4.36 -9.67 -8.16
C SER A 19 -4.56 -8.82 -9.42
N ILE A 20 -3.54 -8.14 -9.94
CA ILE A 20 -3.63 -7.37 -11.20
C ILE A 20 -4.82 -6.39 -11.18
N HIS A 21 -5.00 -5.66 -10.08
CA HIS A 21 -6.15 -4.77 -9.81
C HIS A 21 -7.53 -5.44 -9.65
N GLU A 22 -7.62 -6.76 -9.59
CA GLU A 22 -8.89 -7.50 -9.46
C GLU A 22 -9.42 -7.52 -8.01
N SER A 23 -8.55 -7.33 -7.01
CA SER A 23 -8.92 -7.22 -5.59
C SER A 23 -7.84 -6.51 -4.77
N GLY A 24 -8.24 -5.80 -3.71
CA GLY A 24 -7.34 -5.01 -2.84
C GLY A 24 -7.53 -3.50 -2.98
N SER A 25 -7.10 -2.74 -1.95
CA SER A 25 -7.18 -1.28 -1.94
C SER A 25 -5.86 -0.68 -2.42
N ARG A 26 -5.90 0.17 -3.45
CA ARG A 26 -4.74 0.95 -3.84
C ARG A 26 -4.41 1.96 -2.74
N ALA A 27 -3.23 1.85 -2.13
CA ALA A 27 -2.75 2.86 -1.21
C ALA A 27 -2.68 4.22 -1.93
N ASN A 28 -3.36 5.23 -1.39
CA ASN A 28 -3.31 6.58 -1.95
C ASN A 28 -2.01 7.26 -1.49
N LEU A 29 -0.95 7.06 -2.27
CA LEU A 29 0.37 7.65 -2.04
C LEU A 29 0.51 9.04 -2.69
N ARG A 30 -0.60 9.67 -3.09
CA ARG A 30 -0.55 10.98 -3.78
C ARG A 30 -0.07 12.04 -2.78
N GLY A 31 1.18 12.47 -2.94
CA GLY A 31 1.87 13.40 -2.03
C GLY A 31 2.77 12.73 -0.99
N ALA A 32 2.86 11.40 -0.98
CA ALA A 32 3.86 10.70 -0.18
C ALA A 32 5.24 10.87 -0.84
N ASN A 33 6.22 11.36 -0.09
CA ASN A 33 7.60 11.41 -0.55
C ASN A 33 8.20 10.00 -0.47
N LEU A 34 8.08 9.24 -1.55
CA LEU A 34 8.60 7.87 -1.68
C LEU A 34 10.08 7.81 -2.07
N TYR A 35 10.78 8.94 -2.04
CA TYR A 35 12.19 9.00 -2.41
C TYR A 35 13.03 8.17 -1.41
N GLY A 36 13.52 7.01 -1.85
CA GLY A 36 14.29 6.08 -1.02
C GLY A 36 13.45 5.07 -0.21
N ALA A 37 12.15 4.97 -0.48
CA ALA A 37 11.35 3.87 0.07
C ALA A 37 11.68 2.57 -0.68
N ASP A 38 12.26 1.61 0.03
CA ASP A 38 12.45 0.24 -0.47
C ASP A 38 11.07 -0.45 -0.38
N LEU A 39 10.37 -0.54 -1.52
CA LEU A 39 8.98 -0.98 -1.62
C LEU A 39 8.87 -2.49 -1.87
#